data_AF-A0A7W9T4Q0-F1
#
_entry.id   AF-A0A7W9T4Q0-F1
#
_cell.length_a   1.000
_cell.length_b   1.000
_cell.length_c   1.000
_cell.angle_alpha   90.00
_cell.angle_beta   90.00
_cell.angle_gamma   90.00
#
_symmetry.space_group_name_H-M   'P 1'
#
loop_
_entity.id
_entity.type
_entity.pdbx_description
1 polymer ?
#
loop_
_entity_poly.entity_id
_entity_poly.type
_entity_poly.pdbx_seq_one_letter_code
_entity_poly.pdbx_strand_id
1 'polypeptide(L)'
;MFGLFKGTKDFINLGNTFCLVNRALTDLIPKVYLASDKSEHNEAVMSLAYACKAGINDRLEKHGWPLHSGISVPSMDRKNVTILEAIHKTVGVLRDLAANMDLEYEVEEILEGGKLFHVLDRTCPKAFKDRIGL
;
A
#
# COMPACT_ATOMS: atom_id res chain seq x y z
N MET A 1 -2.29 -6.04 30.28
CA MET A 1 -2.80 -7.15 29.45
C MET A 1 -3.41 -6.70 28.10
N PHE A 2 -3.68 -5.40 27.86
CA PHE A 2 -4.30 -4.89 26.63
C PHE A 2 -3.37 -4.73 25.39
N GLY A 3 -2.06 -4.88 25.53
CA GLY A 3 -1.09 -4.65 24.45
C GLY A 3 -0.98 -5.77 23.40
N LEU A 4 -1.16 -7.03 23.82
CA LEU A 4 -1.01 -8.21 22.95
C LEU A 4 -2.05 -8.22 21.80
N PHE A 5 -3.30 -7.84 22.09
CA PHE A 5 -4.37 -7.78 21.09
C PHE A 5 -4.17 -6.69 20.03
N LYS A 6 -3.45 -5.61 20.37
CA LYS A 6 -3.19 -4.50 19.44
C LYS A 6 -2.20 -4.90 18.35
N GLY A 7 -1.17 -5.69 18.70
CA GLY A 7 -0.21 -6.23 17.74
C GLY A 7 -0.87 -7.19 16.74
N THR A 8 -1.72 -8.11 17.22
CA THR A 8 -2.44 -9.06 16.34
C THR A 8 -3.40 -8.36 15.39
N LYS A 9 -4.18 -7.37 15.85
CA LYS A 9 -5.09 -6.61 14.99
C LYS A 9 -4.33 -5.84 13.92
N ASP A 10 -3.26 -5.14 14.29
CA ASP A 10 -2.45 -4.39 13.33
C ASP A 10 -1.78 -5.34 12.31
N PHE A 11 -1.38 -6.54 12.72
CA PHE A 11 -0.81 -7.54 11.80
C PHE A 11 -1.82 -8.06 10.77
N ILE A 12 -3.07 -8.30 11.20
CA ILE A 12 -4.17 -8.65 10.30
C ILE A 12 -4.45 -7.50 9.33
N ASN A 13 -4.51 -6.27 9.84
CA ASN A 13 -4.74 -5.10 9.00
C ASN A 13 -3.60 -4.83 8.01
N LEU A 14 -2.35 -5.15 8.36
CA LEU A 14 -1.23 -5.13 7.43
C LEU A 14 -1.49 -6.10 6.26
N GLY A 15 -1.87 -7.36 6.55
CA GLY A 15 -2.21 -8.36 5.52
C GLY A 15 -3.39 -7.93 4.63
N ASN A 16 -4.42 -7.34 5.23
CA ASN A 16 -5.56 -6.79 4.50
C ASN A 16 -5.16 -5.62 3.58
N THR A 17 -4.25 -4.75 4.05
CA THR A 17 -3.76 -3.62 3.25
C THR A 17 -2.94 -4.12 2.06
N PHE A 18 -2.03 -5.09 2.26
CA PHE A 18 -1.33 -5.74 1.16
C PHE A 18 -2.30 -6.34 0.14
N CYS A 19 -3.36 -7.01 0.60
CA CYS A 19 -4.37 -7.61 -0.27
C CYS A 19 -5.11 -6.55 -1.10
N LEU A 20 -5.50 -5.44 -0.48
CA LEU A 20 -6.18 -4.33 -1.13
C LEU A 20 -5.28 -3.70 -2.20
N VAL A 21 -4.05 -3.34 -1.85
CA VAL A 21 -3.09 -2.70 -2.76
C VAL A 21 -2.75 -3.62 -3.92
N ASN A 22 -2.44 -4.89 -3.66
CA ASN A 22 -2.10 -5.86 -4.71
C ASN A 22 -3.25 -6.07 -5.71
N ARG A 23 -4.50 -6.15 -5.24
CA ARG A 23 -5.67 -6.23 -6.14
C ARG A 23 -5.83 -4.97 -6.97
N ALA A 24 -5.75 -3.81 -6.32
CA ALA A 24 -5.87 -2.54 -7.01
C ALA A 24 -4.78 -2.34 -8.08
N LEU A 25 -3.53 -2.71 -7.80
CA LEU A 25 -2.44 -2.70 -8.78
C LEU A 25 -2.72 -3.67 -9.93
N THR A 26 -3.16 -4.89 -9.63
CA THR A 26 -3.51 -5.91 -10.64
C THR A 26 -4.59 -5.40 -11.61
N ASP A 27 -5.56 -4.65 -11.09
CA ASP A 27 -6.65 -4.07 -11.89
C ASP A 27 -6.25 -2.78 -12.61
N LEU A 28 -5.36 -1.98 -12.01
CA LEU A 28 -4.96 -0.65 -12.51
C LEU A 28 -3.92 -0.75 -13.61
N ILE A 29 -2.92 -1.62 -13.46
CA ILE A 29 -1.79 -1.76 -14.38
C ILE A 29 -2.27 -1.94 -15.83
N PRO A 30 -3.15 -2.92 -16.16
CA PRO A 30 -3.61 -3.08 -17.54
C PRO A 30 -4.33 -1.84 -18.08
N LYS A 31 -5.05 -1.10 -17.24
CA LYS A 31 -5.76 0.12 -17.64
C LYS A 31 -4.77 1.22 -18.01
N VAL A 32 -3.73 1.42 -17.20
CA VAL A 32 -2.65 2.38 -17.50
C VAL A 32 -1.93 2.04 -18.80
N TYR A 33 -1.61 0.78 -19.05
CA TYR A 33 -0.91 0.37 -20.26
C TYR A 33 -1.77 0.47 -21.54
N LEU A 34 -3.10 0.41 -21.40
CA LEU A 34 -4.04 0.51 -22.53
C LEU A 34 -4.63 1.92 -22.71
N ALA A 35 -4.46 2.81 -21.73
CA ALA A 35 -5.00 4.17 -21.76
C ALA A 35 -4.28 5.02 -22.80
N SER A 36 -5.05 5.83 -23.54
CA SER A 36 -4.50 6.85 -24.45
C SER A 36 -3.92 8.04 -23.67
N ASP A 37 -4.48 8.33 -22.50
CA ASP A 37 -3.98 9.32 -21.55
C ASP A 37 -3.79 8.65 -20.18
N LYS A 38 -2.54 8.50 -19.75
CA LYS A 38 -2.23 7.89 -18.45
C LYS A 38 -2.58 8.80 -17.28
N SER A 39 -2.68 10.12 -17.50
CA SER A 39 -2.89 11.10 -16.44
C SER A 39 -4.23 10.93 -15.71
N GLU A 40 -5.21 10.32 -16.38
CA GLU A 40 -6.51 9.91 -15.79
C GLU A 40 -6.36 8.95 -14.61
N HIS A 41 -5.20 8.31 -14.45
CA HIS A 41 -4.92 7.34 -13.39
C HIS A 41 -4.00 7.88 -12.28
N ASN A 42 -3.54 9.14 -12.37
CA ASN A 42 -2.62 9.73 -11.39
C ASN A 42 -3.18 9.69 -9.96
N GLU A 43 -4.46 10.04 -9.79
CA GLU A 43 -5.13 10.03 -8.48
C GLU A 43 -5.19 8.61 -7.89
N ALA A 44 -5.42 7.59 -8.73
CA ALA A 44 -5.43 6.20 -8.28
C ALA A 44 -4.05 5.75 -7.80
N VAL A 45 -2.99 6.11 -8.53
CA VAL A 45 -1.60 5.82 -8.14
C VAL A 45 -1.22 6.51 -6.83
N MET A 46 -1.52 7.81 -6.69
CA MET A 46 -1.26 8.56 -5.46
C MET A 46 -2.06 8.01 -4.26
N SER A 47 -3.29 7.58 -4.48
CA SER A 47 -4.11 6.93 -3.44
C SER A 47 -3.52 5.60 -2.97
N LEU A 48 -2.93 4.82 -3.89
CA LEU A 48 -2.21 3.59 -3.55
C LEU A 48 -0.92 3.89 -2.80
N ALA A 49 -0.19 4.96 -3.16
CA ALA A 49 0.97 5.41 -2.41
C ALA A 49 0.61 5.78 -0.96
N TYR A 50 -0.51 6.47 -0.76
CA TYR A 50 -1.02 6.77 0.58
C TYR A 50 -1.33 5.49 1.38
N ALA A 51 -2.02 4.53 0.76
CA ALA A 51 -2.32 3.24 1.40
C ALA A 51 -1.04 2.47 1.76
N CYS A 52 -0.02 2.49 0.89
CA CYS A 52 1.29 1.92 1.15
C CYS A 52 1.99 2.61 2.32
N LYS A 53 2.01 3.94 2.38
CA LYS A 53 2.64 4.66 3.49
C LYS A 53 1.92 4.38 4.81
N ALA A 54 0.66 4.77 4.93
CA ALA A 54 -0.06 4.74 6.20
C ALA A 54 -0.44 3.31 6.64
N GLY A 55 -0.79 2.44 5.68
CA GLY A 55 -1.29 1.10 5.97
C GLY A 55 -0.21 0.01 6.04
N ILE A 56 0.93 0.20 5.37
CA ILE A 56 2.04 -0.76 5.31
C ILE A 56 3.28 -0.22 6.02
N ASN A 57 3.92 0.83 5.50
CA ASN A 57 5.23 1.30 5.97
C ASN A 57 5.18 1.75 7.44
N ASP A 58 4.23 2.61 7.80
CA ASP A 58 4.09 3.11 9.17
C ASP A 58 3.79 1.99 10.16
N ARG A 59 3.06 0.96 9.73
CA ARG A 59 2.77 -0.21 10.56
C ARG A 59 4.00 -1.07 10.80
N LEU A 60 4.77 -1.31 9.74
CA LEU A 60 6.02 -2.06 9.82
C LEU A 60 7.04 -1.35 10.70
N GLU A 61 7.18 -0.03 10.55
CA GLU A 61 8.07 0.79 11.37
C GLU A 61 7.64 0.79 12.84
N LYS A 62 6.35 0.98 13.11
CA LYS A 62 5.78 0.99 14.46
C LYS A 62 6.00 -0.31 15.23
N HIS A 63 5.88 -1.46 14.56
CA HIS A 63 5.92 -2.77 15.23
C HIS A 63 7.24 -3.52 15.05
N GLY A 64 8.08 -3.13 14.10
CA GLY A 64 9.39 -3.75 13.86
C GLY A 64 9.32 -5.24 13.51
N TRP A 65 8.24 -5.68 12.84
CA TRP A 65 8.08 -7.10 12.50
C TRP A 65 9.18 -7.57 11.55
N PRO A 66 9.77 -8.77 11.77
CA PRO A 66 10.82 -9.27 10.89
C PRO A 66 10.29 -9.53 9.48
N LEU A 67 10.96 -9.03 8.45
CA LEU A 67 10.50 -9.10 7.06
C LEU A 67 10.37 -10.54 6.51
N HIS A 68 11.06 -11.50 7.12
CA HIS A 68 10.96 -12.94 6.79
C HIS A 68 9.75 -13.63 7.45
N SER A 69 8.99 -12.91 8.28
CA SER A 69 7.79 -13.45 8.92
C SER A 69 6.71 -13.71 7.88
N GLY A 70 6.02 -14.84 8.01
CA GLY A 70 4.88 -15.18 7.17
C GLY A 70 3.67 -14.29 7.46
N ILE A 71 2.95 -13.90 6.40
CA ILE A 71 1.75 -13.08 6.47
C ILE A 71 0.67 -13.65 5.53
N SER A 72 -0.60 -13.57 5.96
CA SER A 72 -1.72 -13.99 5.13
C SER A 72 -2.17 -12.84 4.23
N VAL A 73 -2.02 -13.02 2.91
CA VAL A 73 -2.47 -12.07 1.90
C VAL A 73 -3.27 -12.82 0.82
N PRO A 74 -4.61 -12.88 0.91
CA PRO A 74 -5.42 -13.75 0.05
C PRO A 74 -5.29 -13.50 -1.46
N SER A 75 -4.92 -12.29 -1.88
CA SER A 75 -4.71 -11.97 -3.31
C SER A 75 -3.38 -12.46 -3.88
N MET A 76 -2.52 -13.06 -3.05
CA MET A 76 -1.22 -13.58 -3.45
C MET A 76 -1.26 -15.11 -3.37
N ASP A 77 -1.10 -15.79 -4.50
CA ASP A 77 -1.36 -17.24 -4.68
C ASP A 77 -0.52 -18.21 -3.82
N ARG A 78 0.36 -17.73 -2.93
CA ARG A 78 1.24 -18.59 -2.13
C ARG A 78 0.77 -18.68 -0.68
N LYS A 79 0.68 -19.91 -0.15
CA LYS A 79 0.32 -20.17 1.26
C LYS A 79 1.31 -19.59 2.28
N ASN A 80 2.51 -19.22 1.86
CA ASN A 80 3.60 -18.74 2.72
C ASN A 80 4.24 -17.46 2.15
N VAL A 81 3.44 -16.40 1.96
CA VAL A 81 3.99 -15.09 1.59
C VAL A 81 4.70 -14.48 2.80
N THR A 82 5.95 -14.10 2.63
CA THR A 82 6.68 -13.30 3.62
C THR A 82 6.29 -11.82 3.51
N ILE A 83 6.48 -11.05 4.58
CA ILE A 83 6.29 -9.59 4.54
C ILE A 83 7.15 -8.97 3.43
N LEU A 84 8.39 -9.43 3.25
CA LEU A 84 9.27 -8.95 2.19
C LEU A 84 8.68 -9.18 0.79
N GLU A 85 8.20 -10.40 0.51
CA GLU A 85 7.55 -10.70 -0.77
C GLU A 85 6.28 -9.86 -0.98
N ALA A 86 5.51 -9.62 0.08
CA ALA A 86 4.32 -8.78 0.01
C ALA A 86 4.66 -7.32 -0.31
N ILE A 87 5.74 -6.77 0.28
CA ILE A 87 6.26 -5.42 -0.02
C ILE A 87 6.68 -5.34 -1.50
N HIS A 88 7.43 -6.31 -2.01
CA HIS A 88 7.84 -6.32 -3.42
C HIS A 88 6.63 -6.33 -4.36
N LYS A 89 5.61 -7.14 -4.06
CA LYS A 89 4.38 -7.22 -4.87
C LYS A 89 3.42 -6.03 -4.72
N THR A 90 3.71 -5.10 -3.82
CA THR A 90 2.87 -3.93 -3.57
C THR A 90 3.67 -2.64 -3.75
N VAL A 91 4.42 -2.22 -2.75
CA VAL A 91 5.24 -1.00 -2.78
C VAL A 91 6.24 -1.03 -3.95
N GLY A 92 6.88 -2.18 -4.20
CA GLY A 92 7.80 -2.33 -5.34
C GLY A 92 7.10 -2.12 -6.68
N VAL A 93 6.02 -2.88 -6.93
CA VAL A 93 5.22 -2.76 -8.15
C VAL A 93 4.60 -1.37 -8.32
N LEU A 94 4.20 -0.70 -7.25
CA LEU A 94 3.69 0.67 -7.29
C LEU A 94 4.78 1.64 -7.77
N ARG A 95 6.02 1.50 -7.29
CA ARG A 95 7.16 2.31 -7.74
C ARG A 95 7.44 2.11 -9.22
N ASP A 96 7.41 0.87 -9.68
CA ASP A 96 7.59 0.55 -11.10
C ASP A 96 6.49 1.16 -11.97
N LEU A 97 5.23 1.12 -11.49
CA LEU A 97 4.11 1.77 -12.17
C LEU A 97 4.25 3.29 -12.19
N ALA A 98 4.66 3.90 -11.08
CA ALA A 98 4.90 5.33 -10.97
C ALA A 98 5.96 5.79 -11.97
N ALA A 99 7.04 5.02 -12.11
CA ALA A 99 8.08 5.27 -13.10
C ALA A 99 7.60 5.15 -14.55
N ASN A 100 6.61 4.30 -14.81
CA ASN A 100 5.99 4.23 -16.13
C ASN A 100 5.08 5.44 -16.46
N MET A 101 4.69 6.20 -15.44
CA MET A 101 3.73 7.31 -15.52
C MET A 101 4.37 8.68 -15.26
N ASP A 102 5.69 8.74 -15.09
CA ASP A 102 6.43 9.96 -14.71
C ASP A 102 5.91 10.56 -13.37
N LEU A 103 5.58 9.70 -12.40
CA LEU A 103 5.05 10.05 -11.07
C LEU A 103 5.99 9.64 -9.92
N GLU A 104 7.25 9.32 -10.21
CA GLU A 104 8.20 8.83 -9.20
C GLU A 104 8.35 9.81 -8.05
N TYR A 105 8.44 11.11 -8.36
CA TYR A 105 8.62 12.15 -7.35
C TYR A 105 7.43 12.19 -6.39
N GLU A 106 6.20 12.25 -6.91
CA GLU A 106 4.99 12.32 -6.11
C GLU A 106 4.81 11.06 -5.26
N VAL A 107 5.06 9.89 -5.85
CA VAL A 107 4.92 8.61 -5.14
C VAL A 107 5.96 8.48 -4.03
N GLU A 108 7.24 8.80 -4.28
CA GLU A 108 8.25 8.77 -3.22
C GLU A 108 7.98 9.82 -2.14
N GLU A 109 7.56 11.04 -2.50
CA GLU A 109 7.19 12.06 -1.51
C GLU A 109 6.08 11.54 -0.58
N ILE A 110 5.08 10.84 -1.13
CA ILE A 110 4.02 10.23 -0.32
C ILE A 110 4.56 9.09 0.55
N LEU A 111 5.39 8.19 0.00
CA LEU A 111 5.96 7.05 0.71
C LEU A 111 6.92 7.47 1.84
N GLU A 112 7.57 8.62 1.73
CA GLU A 112 8.42 9.22 2.75
C GLU A 112 7.62 9.99 3.81
N GLY A 113 6.33 10.23 3.58
CA GLY A 113 5.47 11.00 4.49
C GLY A 113 5.64 12.52 4.34
N GLY A 114 5.94 12.99 3.14
CA GLY A 114 6.11 14.40 2.79
C GLY A 114 4.80 15.21 2.76
N LYS A 115 4.79 16.33 2.05
CA LYS A 115 3.64 17.25 2.05
C LYS A 115 2.44 16.63 1.34
N LEU A 116 2.66 15.96 0.20
CA LEU A 116 1.60 15.27 -0.53
C LEU A 116 0.90 14.20 0.33
N PHE A 117 1.65 13.46 1.15
CA PHE A 117 1.07 12.53 2.11
C PHE A 117 0.10 13.24 3.06
N HIS A 118 0.50 14.36 3.66
CA HIS A 118 -0.35 15.10 4.59
C HIS A 118 -1.57 15.76 3.92
N VAL A 119 -1.47 16.11 2.64
CA VAL A 119 -2.63 16.58 1.86
C VAL A 119 -3.61 15.42 1.67
N LEU A 120 -3.14 14.27 1.19
CA LEU A 120 -3.96 13.07 1.00
C LEU A 120 -4.57 12.60 2.31
N ASP A 121 -3.83 12.61 3.43
CA ASP A 121 -4.36 12.20 4.72
C ASP A 121 -5.53 13.07 5.18
N ARG A 122 -5.52 14.38 4.88
CA ARG A 122 -6.62 15.28 5.26
C ARG A 122 -7.85 15.14 4.36
N THR A 123 -7.65 14.82 3.09
CA THR A 123 -8.73 14.72 2.09
C THR A 123 -9.28 13.30 1.93
N CYS A 124 -8.52 12.28 2.36
CA CYS A 124 -8.90 10.88 2.23
C CYS A 124 -10.19 10.58 3.02
N PRO A 125 -11.24 10.04 2.36
CA PRO A 125 -12.48 9.71 3.03
C PRO A 125 -12.28 8.71 4.16
N LYS A 126 -12.96 8.93 5.29
CA LYS A 126 -12.90 8.03 6.45
C LYS A 126 -13.17 6.56 6.08
N ALA A 127 -14.14 6.32 5.19
CA ALA A 127 -14.46 4.97 4.72
C ALA A 127 -13.27 4.25 4.07
N PHE A 128 -12.37 4.99 3.40
CA PHE A 128 -11.14 4.40 2.85
C PHE A 128 -10.13 4.09 3.96
N LYS A 129 -9.93 5.02 4.91
CA LYS A 129 -9.08 4.80 6.09
C LYS A 129 -9.50 3.59 6.90
N ASP A 130 -10.81 3.43 7.13
CA ASP A 130 -11.39 2.29 7.83
C ASP A 130 -11.07 0.96 7.12
N ARG A 131 -11.02 0.94 5.77
CA ARG A 131 -10.70 -0.26 4.96
C ARG A 131 -9.23 -0.69 5.06
N ILE A 132 -8.31 0.26 5.22
CA ILE A 132 -6.88 -0.02 5.49
C ILE A 132 -6.57 -0.11 7.00
N GLY A 133 -7.61 0.04 7.83
CA GLY A 133 -7.57 -0.15 9.27
C GLY A 133 -6.88 0.98 10.03
N LEU A 134 -7.02 2.23 9.57
CA LEU A 134 -6.56 3.45 10.24
C LEU A 134 -7.65 4.09 11.09
#